data_AF-A0A357T0R3-F1
#
_entry.id   AF-A0A357T0R3-F1
#
_cell.length_a   1.000
_cell.length_b   1.000
_cell.length_c   1.000
_cell.angle_alpha   90.00
_cell.angle_beta   90.00
_cell.angle_gamma   90.00
#
_symmetry.space_group_name_H-M   'P 1'
#
loop_
_entity.id
_entity.type
_entity.pdbx_description
1 polymer ?
#
loop_
_entity_poly.entity_id
_entity_poly.type
_entity_poly.pdbx_seq_one_letter_code
_entity_poly.pdbx_strand_id
1 'polypeptide(L)' 'TVTIEYAPDQACIESKSLKLYLWSFREEGAFCEALAAQIAKDVAAACKPFWVEVVVAQKPRGGVKLVAKARVDGKEK' A
#
# COMPACT_ATOMS: atom_id res chain seq x y z
N THR A 1 1.71 -6.76 -8.62
CA THR A 1 2.76 -6.43 -7.64
C THR A 1 2.30 -5.28 -6.79
N VAL A 2 2.65 -5.26 -5.51
CA VAL A 2 2.46 -4.13 -4.60
C VAL A 2 3.86 -3.69 -4.15
N THR A 3 4.19 -2.42 -4.36
CA THR A 3 5.41 -1.78 -3.85
C THR A 3 5.00 -0.78 -2.77
N ILE A 4 5.62 -0.86 -1.59
CA ILE A 4 5.36 0.05 -0.47
C ILE A 4 6.70 0.69 -0.11
N GLU A 5 6.80 1.99 -0.33
CA GLU A 5 7.96 2.80 0.02
C GLU A 5 7.55 3.78 1.12
N TYR A 6 8.34 3.89 2.18
CA TYR A 6 8.01 4.78 3.29
C TYR A 6 9.27 5.24 4.04
N ALA A 7 9.17 6.39 4.70
CA ALA A 7 10.18 6.89 5.62
C ALA A 7 9.73 6.65 7.07
N PRO A 8 10.28 5.66 7.79
CA PRO A 8 9.88 5.36 9.17
C PRO A 8 10.16 6.53 10.12
N ASP A 9 9.32 6.65 11.15
CA ASP A 9 9.59 7.46 12.35
C ASP A 9 10.07 6.51 13.47
N GLN A 10 9.28 6.28 14.51
CA GLN A 10 9.67 5.45 15.66
C GLN A 10 9.36 3.95 15.49
N ALA A 11 8.55 3.58 14.51
CA ALA A 11 8.15 2.19 14.27
C ALA A 11 8.33 1.79 12.81
N CYS A 12 8.68 0.52 12.60
CA CYS A 12 8.76 -0.10 11.27
C CYS A 12 7.68 -1.17 11.13
N ILE A 13 7.29 -1.45 9.89
CA ILE A 13 6.39 -2.57 9.60
C ILE A 13 7.14 -3.89 9.74
N GLU A 14 6.55 -4.82 10.48
CA GLU A 14 7.05 -6.19 10.61
C GLU A 14 6.64 -7.02 9.37
N SER A 15 7.58 -7.77 8.80
CA SER A 15 7.45 -8.38 7.48
C SER A 15 6.43 -9.53 7.42
N LYS A 16 6.30 -10.33 8.47
CA LYS A 16 5.29 -11.40 8.56
C LYS A 16 3.89 -10.81 8.65
N SER A 17 3.70 -9.77 9.45
CA SER A 17 2.43 -9.06 9.61
C SER A 17 2.01 -8.39 8.30
N LEU A 18 2.95 -7.77 7.57
CA LEU A 18 2.70 -7.23 6.24
C LEU A 18 2.22 -8.29 5.25
N LYS A 19 2.86 -9.47 5.24
CA LYS A 19 2.44 -10.58 4.40
C LYS A 19 1.01 -11.02 4.73
N LEU A 20 0.69 -11.20 6.02
CA LEU A 20 -0.65 -11.62 6.45
C LEU A 20 -1.72 -10.57 6.09
N TYR A 21 -1.40 -9.28 6.26
CA TYR A 21 -2.24 -8.18 5.83
C TYR A 21 -2.48 -8.19 4.31
N LEU A 22 -1.43 -8.31 3.48
CA LEU A 22 -1.63 -8.37 2.02
C LEU A 22 -2.42 -9.61 1.58
N TRP A 23 -2.33 -10.72 2.32
CA TRP A 23 -3.13 -11.92 2.07
C TRP A 23 -4.61 -11.78 2.43
N SER A 24 -5.00 -10.86 3.32
CA SER A 24 -6.42 -10.69 3.66
C SER A 24 -7.25 -10.19 2.47
N PHE A 25 -6.64 -9.48 1.51
CA PHE A 25 -7.33 -9.00 0.30
C PHE A 25 -7.53 -10.07 -0.79
N ARG A 26 -7.06 -11.31 -0.58
CA ARG A 26 -7.00 -12.32 -1.65
C ARG A 26 -8.37 -12.68 -2.24
N GLU A 27 -9.39 -12.71 -1.40
CA GLU A 27 -10.77 -13.07 -1.79
C GLU A 27 -11.69 -11.84 -1.85
N GLU A 28 -11.11 -10.64 -1.76
CA GLU A 28 -11.84 -9.38 -1.80
C GLU A 28 -11.69 -8.71 -3.17
N GLY A 29 -12.83 -8.43 -3.82
CA GLY A 29 -12.83 -7.66 -5.06
C GLY A 29 -12.60 -6.18 -4.79
N ALA A 30 -11.48 -5.64 -5.28
CA ALA A 30 -11.16 -4.22 -5.16
C ALA A 30 -10.66 -3.63 -6.49
N PHE A 31 -11.03 -2.36 -6.74
CA PHE A 31 -10.41 -1.56 -7.80
C PHE A 31 -8.92 -1.35 -7.49
N CYS A 32 -8.09 -1.23 -8.52
CA CYS A 32 -6.63 -1.09 -8.38
C CYS A 32 -6.27 0.17 -7.57
N GLU A 33 -6.99 1.24 -7.85
CA GLU A 33 -6.90 2.56 -7.25
C GLU A 33 -7.32 2.53 -5.78
N ALA A 34 -8.43 1.87 -5.49
CA ALA A 34 -8.94 1.70 -4.13
C ALA A 34 -7.96 0.89 -3.28
N LEU A 35 -7.41 -0.21 -3.83
CA LEU A 35 -6.45 -1.05 -3.12
C LEU A 35 -5.15 -0.29 -2.80
N ALA A 36 -4.62 0.50 -3.74
CA ALA A 36 -3.45 1.34 -3.48
C ALA A 36 -3.71 2.37 -2.37
N ALA A 37 -4.86 3.05 -2.42
CA ALA A 37 -5.24 4.04 -1.42
C ALA A 37 -5.47 3.42 -0.03
N GLN A 38 -6.09 2.24 0.02
CA GLN A 38 -6.35 1.54 1.27
C GLN A 38 -5.05 1.11 1.95
N ILE A 39 -4.15 0.45 1.21
CA ILE A 39 -2.85 0.02 1.73
C ILE A 39 -2.04 1.21 2.24
N ALA A 40 -2.01 2.33 1.51
CA ALA A 40 -1.28 3.52 1.95
C ALA A 40 -1.83 4.08 3.28
N LYS A 41 -3.16 4.14 3.44
CA LYS A 41 -3.81 4.60 4.68
C LYS A 41 -3.53 3.66 5.85
N ASP A 42 -3.63 2.36 5.64
CA ASP A 42 -3.44 1.37 6.70
C ASP A 42 -1.98 1.32 7.18
N VAL A 43 -1.01 1.42 6.25
CA VAL A 43 0.41 1.58 6.59
C VAL A 43 0.64 2.85 7.39
N ALA A 44 0.07 3.99 6.94
CA ALA A 44 0.21 5.26 7.65
C ALA A 44 -0.36 5.18 9.08
N ALA A 45 -1.49 4.50 9.27
CA ALA A 45 -2.10 4.30 10.58
C ALA A 45 -1.27 3.36 11.49
N ALA A 46 -0.70 2.31 10.91
CA ALA A 46 0.01 1.27 11.66
C ALA A 46 1.36 1.74 12.22
N CYS A 47 2.18 2.44 11.44
CA CYS A 47 3.54 2.83 11.84
C CYS A 47 3.82 4.34 11.87
N LYS A 48 2.84 5.18 11.49
CA LYS A 48 2.93 6.66 11.53
C LYS A 48 4.24 7.22 10.91
N PRO A 49 4.58 6.85 9.67
CA PRO A 49 5.80 7.30 9.02
C PRO A 49 5.74 8.80 8.66
N PHE A 50 6.87 9.41 8.31
CA PHE A 50 6.90 10.77 7.75
C PHE A 50 6.14 10.83 6.42
N TRP A 51 6.23 9.77 5.61
CA TRP A 51 5.42 9.57 4.42
C TRP A 51 5.38 8.10 4.03
N VAL A 52 4.36 7.71 3.27
CA VAL A 52 4.27 6.42 2.58
C VAL A 52 3.73 6.63 1.17
N GLU A 53 4.31 5.92 0.21
CA GLU A 53 3.80 5.76 -1.16
C GLU A 53 3.58 4.27 -1.44
N VAL A 54 2.41 3.96 -2.01
CA VAL A 54 2.05 2.61 -2.43
C VAL A 54 1.77 2.60 -3.91
N VAL A 55 2.40 1.67 -4.62
CA VAL A 55 2.17 1.42 -6.04
C VAL A 55 1.62 0.01 -6.23
N VAL A 56 0.43 -0.09 -6.82
CA VAL A 56 -0.20 -1.36 -7.19
C VAL A 56 -0.20 -1.50 -8.70
N ALA A 57 0.49 -2.52 -9.20
CA ALA A 57 0.49 -2.88 -10.61
C ALA A 57 -0.28 -4.18 -10.82
N GLN A 58 -1.39 -4.11 -11.56
CA GLN A 58 -2.19 -5.28 -11.92
C GLN A 58 -1.75 -5.85 -13.26
N LYS A 59 -1.99 -7.16 -13.45
CA LYS A 59 -1.78 -7.80 -14.74
C LYS A 59 -2.78 -7.22 -15.76
N PRO A 60 -2.41 -7.13 -17.05
CA PRO A 60 -3.33 -6.62 -18.07
C PRO A 60 -4.63 -7.42 -18.14
N ARG A 61 -5.76 -6.72 -18.30
CA ARG A 61 -7.09 -7.31 -18.57
C ARG A 61 -7.65 -6.63 -19.81
N GLY A 62 -8.10 -7.42 -20.80
CA GLY A 62 -8.56 -6.87 -22.08
C GLY A 62 -7.51 -6.02 -22.83
N GLY A 63 -6.22 -6.34 -22.66
CA GLY A 63 -5.12 -5.57 -23.26
C GLY A 63 -4.73 -4.30 -22.51
N VAL A 64 -5.42 -3.92 -21.43
CA VAL A 64 -5.14 -2.69 -20.66
C VAL A 64 -4.45 -3.04 -19.34
N LYS A 65 -3.31 -2.39 -19.07
CA LYS A 65 -2.58 -2.49 -17.80
C LYS A 65 -2.92 -1.30 -16.90
N LEU A 66 -3.25 -1.58 -15.64
CA LEU A 66 -3.45 -0.56 -14.62
C LEU A 66 -2.28 -0.53 -13.64
N VAL A 67 -1.79 0.67 -13.37
CA VAL A 67 -0.85 0.99 -12.30
C VAL A 67 -1.44 2.14 -11.51
N ALA A 68 -1.76 1.90 -10.25
CA ALA A 68 -2.26 2.92 -9.35
C ALA A 68 -1.18 3.30 -8.33
N LYS A 69 -1.09 4.59 -8.01
CA LYS A 69 -0.19 5.15 -7.01
C LYS A 69 -1.01 5.94 -6.00
N ALA A 70 -0.77 5.70 -4.72
CA ALA A 70 -1.34 6.48 -3.63
C ALA A 70 -0.22 6.93 -2.69
N ARG A 71 -0.29 8.19 -2.24
CA ARG A 71 0.67 8.76 -1.28
C ARG A 71 -0.09 9.32 -0.09
N VAL A 72 0.44 9.09 1.10
CA VAL A 72 0.01 9.74 2.34
C VAL A 72 1.24 10.42 2.94
N ASP A 73 1.16 11.73 3.07
CA ASP A 73 2.14 12.52 3.80
C ASP A 73 1.72 12.58 5.28
N GLY A 74 2.66 12.25 6.17
CA GLY A 74 2.45 12.13 7.59
C GLY A 74 2.99 13.34 8.34
N LYS A 75 3.92 13.10 9.27
CA LYS A 75 4.57 14.17 10.03
C LYS A 75 5.52 14.98 9.14
N GLU A 76 5.57 16.29 9.35
CA GLU A 76 6.71 17.09 8.89
C GLU A 76 8.00 16.57 9.58
N LYS A 77 9.09 16.53 8.81
CA LYS A 77 10.40 16.08 9.27
C LYS A 77 11.07 17.10 10.18
#